data_AF-A0A970RNG1-F1
#
_entry.id   AF-A0A970RNG1-F1
#
_cell.length_a   1.000
_cell.length_b   1.000
_cell.length_c   1.000
_cell.angle_alpha   90.00
_cell.angle_beta   90.00
_cell.angle_gamma   90.00
#
_symmetry.space_group_name_H-M   'P 1'
#
loop_
_entity.id
_entity.type
_entity.pdbx_description
1 polymer ?
#
loop_
_entity_poly.entity_id
_entity_poly.type
_entity_poly.pdbx_seq_one_letter_code
_entity_poly.pdbx_strand_id
1 'polypeptide(L)'
;MTRADIRDYLIRAAIVILVAIVFAVGAGQILFGRADRAEQEELRAKLSFFLPADRYEASDPGVFAAHSSIRAFYLARDSSGKLLGYIIDIRSDDREEGIYVRMSVTPEGEKIIRIRPINENGTFQDDQDSEVLNLCSQIEGVRIPIALHSQMAVEILTQNEYPSIPGLHDGVFYAEAEDYDRSFYKDFIEIKVSDGRIVSVLWDAKHRDEVEPNRAQASVTGAFSLGENQPIWVAQAYAIQKKLVEVQDPDKLAVKSDGTTEIVDGVVMDVNMFYELSVRCIDNSKSNIPKPTATPSPTPGPSATPARAKPTVTPPPGPSPSDTGVNGETSIPTLTPSPSPSPTPTVTPTPVPNPDFDDSVIGNEDGVVEPGRNPILTDNIDGLPFSEIRTQIEGLEKDPDLSKQMTRSVNLAYAFLREYLKWGA
;
A
#
# COMPACT_ATOMS: atom_id res chain seq x y z
N MET A 1 11.61 -46.30 69.22
CA MET A 1 10.91 -45.25 68.44
C MET A 1 9.47 -45.68 68.29
N THR A 2 8.51 -44.92 68.82
CA THR A 2 7.10 -45.30 68.79
C THR A 2 6.47 -44.91 67.44
N ARG A 3 5.34 -45.52 67.07
CA ARG A 3 4.60 -45.13 65.84
C ARG A 3 4.21 -43.64 65.84
N ALA A 4 4.04 -43.04 67.02
CA ALA A 4 3.75 -41.62 67.17
C ALA A 4 4.96 -40.76 66.79
N ASP A 5 6.18 -41.15 67.22
CA ASP A 5 7.41 -40.44 66.88
C ASP A 5 7.68 -40.49 65.36
N ILE A 6 7.50 -41.65 64.73
CA ILE A 6 7.67 -41.80 63.27
C ILE A 6 6.70 -40.91 62.51
N ARG A 7 5.44 -40.81 62.95
CA ARG A 7 4.44 -39.94 62.32
C ARG A 7 4.80 -38.47 62.48
N ASP A 8 5.28 -38.03 63.64
CA ASP A 8 5.71 -36.65 63.86
C ASP A 8 6.94 -36.29 63.01
N TYR A 9 7.92 -37.20 62.90
CA TYR A 9 9.06 -37.03 61.99
C TYR A 9 8.64 -36.94 60.52
N LEU A 10 7.71 -37.78 60.07
CA LEU A 10 7.20 -37.75 58.70
C LEU A 10 6.44 -36.46 58.40
N ILE A 11 5.65 -35.94 59.35
CA ILE A 11 4.96 -34.65 59.19
C ILE A 11 5.95 -33.50 59.11
N ARG A 12 6.96 -33.45 59.99
CA ARG A 12 8.00 -32.40 59.95
C ARG A 12 8.84 -32.48 58.67
N ALA A 13 9.19 -33.68 58.22
CA ALA A 13 9.89 -33.87 56.95
C ALA A 13 9.04 -33.41 55.76
N ALA A 14 7.74 -33.73 55.74
CA ALA A 14 6.82 -33.28 54.71
C ALA A 14 6.69 -31.74 54.67
N ILE A 15 6.63 -31.08 55.84
CA ILE A 15 6.58 -29.62 55.93
C ILE A 15 7.87 -28.99 55.39
N VAL A 16 9.04 -29.52 55.75
CA VAL A 16 10.34 -28.99 55.25
C VAL A 16 10.44 -29.14 53.72
N ILE A 17 10.01 -30.28 53.17
CA ILE A 17 9.98 -30.49 51.72
C ILE A 17 9.02 -29.51 51.03
N LEU A 18 7.82 -29.31 51.60
CA LEU A 18 6.85 -28.36 51.05
C LEU A 18 7.41 -26.93 51.04
N VAL A 19 8.03 -26.49 52.14
CA VAL A 19 8.67 -25.16 52.25
C VAL A 19 9.81 -25.01 51.24
N ALA A 20 10.63 -26.05 51.05
CA ALA A 20 11.70 -26.03 50.06
C ALA A 20 11.17 -25.91 48.62
N ILE A 21 10.07 -26.60 48.28
CA ILE A 21 9.43 -26.48 46.96
C ILE A 21 8.87 -25.08 46.75
N VAL A 22 8.15 -24.53 47.73
CA VAL A 22 7.60 -23.16 47.64
C VAL A 22 8.71 -22.13 47.50
N PHE A 23 9.81 -22.29 48.23
CA PHE A 23 10.98 -21.42 48.12
C PHE A 23 11.66 -21.56 46.75
N ALA A 24 11.82 -22.78 46.24
CA ALA A 24 12.41 -23.02 44.91
C ALA A 24 11.54 -22.45 43.78
N VAL A 25 10.22 -22.62 43.86
CA VAL A 25 9.27 -22.02 42.91
C VAL A 25 9.29 -20.50 43.02
N GLY A 26 9.27 -19.94 44.23
CA GLY A 26 9.34 -18.50 44.46
C GLY A 26 10.65 -17.87 43.96
N ALA A 27 11.79 -18.49 44.26
CA ALA A 27 13.10 -18.07 43.75
C ALA A 27 13.17 -18.19 42.23
N GLY A 28 12.62 -19.26 41.65
CA GLY A 28 12.48 -19.43 40.20
C GLY A 28 11.69 -18.29 39.58
N GLN A 29 10.49 -17.98 40.08
CA GLN A 29 9.65 -16.88 39.58
C GLN A 29 10.36 -15.52 39.68
N ILE A 30 11.12 -15.27 40.74
CA ILE A 30 11.92 -14.03 40.90
C ILE A 30 13.07 -13.98 39.89
N LEU A 31 13.79 -15.08 39.68
CA LEU A 31 14.92 -15.14 38.76
C LEU A 31 14.47 -15.04 37.30
N PHE A 32 13.45 -15.82 36.90
CA PHE A 32 12.86 -15.75 35.56
C PHE A 32 12.24 -14.38 35.29
N GLY A 33 11.55 -13.79 36.27
CA GLY A 33 11.01 -12.44 36.16
C GLY A 33 12.09 -11.35 36.06
N ARG A 34 13.31 -11.58 36.59
CA ARG A 34 14.44 -10.64 36.40
C ARG A 34 15.06 -10.77 35.01
N ALA A 35 15.21 -11.98 34.50
CA ALA A 35 15.73 -12.21 33.16
C ALA A 35 14.78 -11.62 32.10
N ASP A 36 13.49 -11.89 32.22
CA ASP A 36 12.45 -11.32 31.33
C ASP A 36 12.44 -9.78 31.39
N ARG A 37 12.57 -9.17 32.58
CA ARG A 37 12.68 -7.71 32.70
C ARG A 37 13.90 -7.13 32.00
N ALA A 38 15.06 -7.75 32.16
CA ALA A 38 16.29 -7.29 31.53
C ALA A 38 16.20 -7.39 29.99
N GLU A 39 15.65 -8.49 29.48
CA GLU A 39 15.39 -8.67 28.05
C GLU A 39 14.39 -7.63 27.51
N GLN A 40 13.29 -7.38 28.23
CA GLN A 40 12.33 -6.35 27.85
C GLN A 40 12.91 -4.93 27.89
N GLU A 41 13.82 -4.63 28.82
CA GLU A 41 14.53 -3.35 28.86
C GLU A 41 15.43 -3.15 27.64
N GLU A 42 16.17 -4.19 27.24
CA GLU A 42 16.99 -4.17 26.02
C GLU A 42 16.13 -3.99 24.77
N LEU A 43 15.06 -4.78 24.64
CA LEU A 43 14.12 -4.66 23.53
C LEU A 43 13.47 -3.28 23.50
N ARG A 44 13.08 -2.72 24.65
CA ARG A 44 12.50 -1.36 24.71
C ARG A 44 13.50 -0.30 24.26
N ALA A 45 14.77 -0.38 24.67
CA ALA A 45 15.80 0.53 24.19
C ALA A 45 16.00 0.43 22.67
N LYS A 46 15.93 -0.78 22.12
CA LYS A 46 16.14 -1.07 20.69
C LYS A 46 14.94 -0.72 19.80
N LEU A 47 13.71 -0.88 20.31
CA LEU A 47 12.49 -0.96 19.51
C LEU A 47 11.47 0.17 19.77
N SER A 48 11.51 0.81 20.93
CA SER A 48 10.51 1.83 21.30
C SER A 48 10.51 3.06 20.39
N PHE A 49 11.65 3.40 19.80
CA PHE A 49 11.72 4.42 18.76
C PHE A 49 10.84 4.05 17.56
N PHE A 50 10.79 2.78 17.15
CA PHE A 50 10.02 2.33 15.99
C PHE A 50 8.54 2.19 16.31
N LEU A 51 8.22 1.51 17.41
CA LEU A 51 6.85 1.31 17.86
C LEU A 51 6.82 1.23 19.40
N PRO A 52 6.31 2.27 20.09
CA PRO A 52 6.18 2.25 21.55
C PRO A 52 5.23 1.15 22.01
N ALA A 53 5.66 0.33 22.95
CA ALA A 53 4.88 -0.76 23.50
C ALA A 53 5.30 -1.10 24.94
N ASP A 54 4.40 -1.76 25.67
CA ASP A 54 4.67 -2.22 27.03
C ASP A 54 5.50 -3.52 27.02
N ARG A 55 5.29 -4.38 26.02
CA ARG A 55 5.99 -5.66 25.85
C ARG A 55 6.37 -5.91 24.39
N TYR A 56 7.54 -6.52 24.18
CA TYR A 56 8.02 -7.00 22.88
C TYR A 56 8.27 -8.51 22.94
N GLU A 57 7.84 -9.24 21.91
CA GLU A 57 8.04 -10.68 21.80
C GLU A 57 8.83 -10.97 20.53
N ALA A 58 10.06 -11.48 20.67
CA ALA A 58 10.85 -11.95 19.53
C ALA A 58 10.26 -13.26 18.99
N SER A 59 10.07 -13.32 17.67
CA SER A 59 9.62 -14.54 17.01
C SER A 59 10.75 -15.54 16.83
N ASP A 60 10.42 -16.82 16.85
CA ASP A 60 11.36 -17.90 16.54
C ASP A 60 11.91 -17.73 15.10
N PRO A 61 13.22 -17.91 14.86
CA PRO A 61 13.80 -17.79 13.52
C PRO A 61 13.14 -18.69 12.46
N GLY A 62 12.57 -19.82 12.87
CA GLY A 62 11.80 -20.72 12.00
C GLY A 62 10.58 -20.05 11.35
N VAL A 63 10.00 -19.02 11.98
CA VAL A 63 8.84 -18.28 11.46
C VAL A 63 9.16 -17.59 10.12
N PHE A 64 10.39 -17.15 9.93
CA PHE A 64 10.83 -16.43 8.73
C PHE A 64 11.97 -17.14 8.00
N ALA A 65 12.18 -18.44 8.26
CA ALA A 65 13.26 -19.21 7.66
C ALA A 65 13.15 -19.32 6.12
N ALA A 66 11.93 -19.26 5.57
CA ALA A 66 11.69 -19.21 4.13
C ALA A 66 12.02 -17.83 3.51
N HIS A 67 12.18 -16.80 4.33
CA HIS A 67 12.43 -15.42 3.91
C HIS A 67 13.84 -14.98 4.30
N SER A 68 14.81 -15.31 3.43
CA SER A 68 16.25 -15.10 3.68
C SER A 68 16.67 -13.64 3.89
N SER A 69 15.82 -12.66 3.60
CA SER A 69 16.06 -11.23 3.83
C SER A 69 15.64 -10.78 5.24
N ILE A 70 14.76 -11.51 5.92
CA ILE A 70 14.31 -11.18 7.27
C ILE A 70 15.39 -11.60 8.28
N ARG A 71 15.77 -10.70 9.17
CA ARG A 71 16.82 -10.90 10.17
C ARG A 71 16.26 -11.02 11.58
N ALA A 72 15.19 -10.27 11.87
CA ALA A 72 14.46 -10.37 13.12
C ALA A 72 13.01 -9.94 12.92
N PHE A 73 12.12 -10.51 13.73
CA PHE A 73 10.70 -10.21 13.72
C PHE A 73 10.17 -10.15 15.15
N TYR A 74 9.51 -9.05 15.50
CA TYR A 74 9.02 -8.78 16.85
C TYR A 74 7.54 -8.42 16.83
N LEU A 75 6.81 -8.89 17.83
CA LEU A 75 5.44 -8.47 18.11
C LEU A 75 5.47 -7.43 19.23
N ALA A 76 4.79 -6.30 19.05
CA ALA A 76 4.69 -5.24 20.03
C ALA A 76 3.29 -5.23 20.65
N ARG A 77 3.19 -5.27 21.99
CA ARG A 77 1.92 -5.37 22.73
C ARG A 77 1.80 -4.32 23.82
N ASP A 78 0.57 -3.89 24.10
CA ASP A 78 0.28 -3.10 25.30
C ASP A 78 0.19 -3.98 26.56
N SER A 79 0.00 -3.34 27.70
CA SER A 79 -0.11 -3.95 29.02
C SER A 79 -1.32 -4.87 29.18
N SER A 80 -2.33 -4.76 28.30
CA SER A 80 -3.47 -5.69 28.23
C SER A 80 -3.18 -6.92 27.38
N GLY A 81 -2.07 -6.94 26.64
CA GLY A 81 -1.70 -7.98 25.69
C GLY A 81 -2.20 -7.73 24.27
N LYS A 82 -2.87 -6.60 24.02
CA LYS A 82 -3.36 -6.22 22.69
C LYS A 82 -2.16 -5.98 21.77
N LEU A 83 -2.22 -6.54 20.56
CA LEU A 83 -1.22 -6.31 19.53
C LEU A 83 -1.30 -4.86 19.03
N LEU A 84 -0.17 -4.16 19.08
CA LEU A 84 -0.01 -2.79 18.59
C LEU A 84 0.64 -2.73 17.20
N GLY A 85 1.33 -3.80 16.82
CA GLY A 85 1.93 -3.95 15.51
C GLY A 85 3.13 -4.89 15.52
N TYR A 86 3.86 -4.87 14.42
CA TYR A 86 5.05 -5.68 14.22
C TYR A 86 6.27 -4.79 14.01
N ILE A 87 7.45 -5.33 14.30
CA ILE A 87 8.73 -4.71 13.96
C ILE A 87 9.58 -5.75 13.24
N ILE A 88 10.14 -5.38 12.09
CA ILE A 88 10.87 -6.27 11.19
C ILE A 88 12.23 -5.66 10.89
N ASP A 89 13.29 -6.45 11.07
CA ASP A 89 14.64 -6.13 10.58
C ASP A 89 14.87 -6.86 9.27
N ILE A 90 15.25 -6.13 8.23
CA ILE A 90 15.42 -6.63 6.87
C ILE A 90 16.81 -6.27 6.39
N ARG A 91 17.44 -7.21 5.70
CA ARG A 91 18.65 -6.98 4.91
C ARG A 91 18.31 -7.09 3.43
N SER A 92 18.64 -6.06 2.66
CA SER A 92 18.51 -6.06 1.20
C SER A 92 19.89 -6.11 0.56
N ASP A 93 20.15 -7.15 -0.25
CA ASP A 93 21.47 -7.47 -0.83
C ASP A 93 21.67 -6.98 -2.28
N ASP A 94 21.05 -5.85 -2.66
CA ASP A 94 21.09 -5.34 -4.06
C ASP A 94 22.33 -4.48 -4.39
N ARG A 95 23.23 -4.30 -3.42
CA ARG A 95 24.54 -3.62 -3.55
C ARG A 95 25.66 -4.61 -3.19
N GLU A 96 26.91 -4.29 -3.55
CA GLU A 96 28.09 -4.97 -2.96
C GLU A 96 28.07 -4.89 -1.42
N GLU A 97 27.51 -3.80 -0.86
CA GLU A 97 27.21 -3.61 0.56
C GLU A 97 25.70 -3.44 0.76
N GLY A 98 25.01 -4.52 1.15
CA GLY A 98 23.57 -4.48 1.41
C GLY A 98 23.17 -3.54 2.55
N ILE A 99 21.94 -3.01 2.53
CA ILE A 99 21.42 -2.17 3.62
C ILE A 99 20.64 -3.00 4.63
N TYR A 100 20.71 -2.58 5.89
CA TYR A 100 19.85 -3.07 6.95
C TYR A 100 18.80 -2.01 7.27
N VAL A 101 17.54 -2.43 7.35
CA VAL A 101 16.41 -1.55 7.60
C VAL A 101 15.56 -2.14 8.71
N ARG A 102 15.21 -1.33 9.70
CA ARG A 102 14.16 -1.66 10.67
C ARG A 102 12.91 -0.88 10.32
N MET A 103 11.77 -1.57 10.29
CA MET A 103 10.48 -0.93 10.15
C MET A 103 9.47 -1.49 11.11
N SER A 104 8.48 -0.69 11.44
CA SER A 104 7.29 -1.10 12.18
C SER A 104 6.06 -1.00 11.29
N VAL A 105 5.14 -1.94 11.45
CA VAL A 105 3.94 -2.10 10.62
C VAL A 105 2.73 -2.23 11.53
N THR A 106 1.57 -1.75 11.08
CA THR A 106 0.31 -1.88 11.83
C THR A 106 -0.05 -3.36 12.13
N PRO A 107 -0.89 -3.63 13.14
CA PRO A 107 -1.31 -5.00 13.48
C PRO A 107 -1.92 -5.77 12.31
N GLU A 108 -2.52 -5.05 11.38
CA GLU A 108 -3.15 -5.62 10.20
C GLU A 108 -2.18 -5.74 9.03
N GLY A 109 -0.89 -5.42 9.18
CA GLY A 109 0.13 -5.59 8.13
C GLY A 109 0.02 -4.65 6.92
N GLU A 110 -0.86 -3.64 6.95
CA GLU A 110 -1.19 -2.81 5.78
C GLU A 110 -0.36 -1.52 5.66
N LYS A 111 0.11 -0.95 6.79
CA LYS A 111 0.77 0.37 6.80
C LYS A 111 2.08 0.40 7.55
N ILE A 112 3.07 1.12 7.01
CA ILE A 112 4.30 1.44 7.74
C ILE A 112 3.99 2.49 8.81
N ILE A 113 4.37 2.22 10.05
CA ILE A 113 4.30 3.19 11.16
C ILE A 113 5.58 4.03 11.19
N ARG A 114 6.74 3.37 11.08
CA ARG A 114 8.06 4.00 11.13
C ARG A 114 9.10 3.12 10.44
N ILE A 115 10.06 3.72 9.74
CA ILE A 115 11.11 3.01 9.02
C ILE A 115 12.44 3.77 9.10
N ARG A 116 13.55 3.09 9.39
CA ARG A 116 14.90 3.70 9.35
C ARG A 116 15.93 2.67 8.91
N PRO A 117 17.00 3.09 8.21
CA PRO A 117 18.22 2.30 8.14
C PRO A 117 18.78 2.03 9.54
N ILE A 118 19.42 0.88 9.70
CA ILE A 118 20.13 0.47 10.91
C ILE A 118 21.50 -0.05 10.51
N ASN A 119 22.42 -0.14 11.47
CA ASN A 119 23.70 -0.80 11.26
C ASN A 119 23.53 -2.32 11.14
N GLU A 120 24.53 -3.01 10.60
CA GLU A 120 24.56 -4.47 10.50
C GLU A 120 24.36 -5.17 11.85
N ASN A 121 24.88 -4.59 12.94
CA ASN A 121 24.69 -5.11 14.29
C ASN A 121 23.28 -4.85 14.86
N GLY A 122 22.38 -4.27 14.08
CA GLY A 122 20.99 -3.98 14.45
C GLY A 122 20.79 -2.69 15.27
N THR A 123 21.84 -1.88 15.45
CA THR A 123 21.77 -0.60 16.18
C THR A 123 21.25 0.53 15.29
N PHE A 124 20.42 1.40 15.88
CA PHE A 124 19.92 2.60 15.23
C PHE A 124 20.84 3.79 15.55
N GLN A 125 21.13 4.63 14.55
CA GLN A 125 21.85 5.89 14.70
C GLN A 125 20.86 7.04 14.53
N ASP A 126 20.83 7.96 15.49
CA ASP A 126 19.87 9.06 15.52
C ASP A 126 20.20 10.17 14.51
N ASP A 127 21.48 10.34 14.17
CA ASP A 127 22.03 11.33 13.25
C ASP A 127 22.00 10.86 11.79
N GLN A 128 20.82 10.51 11.30
CA GLN A 128 20.62 10.16 9.89
C GLN A 128 20.70 11.39 8.96
N ASP A 129 21.18 11.17 7.73
CA ASP A 129 21.19 12.19 6.69
C ASP A 129 19.75 12.70 6.43
N SER A 130 19.63 14.01 6.21
CA SER A 130 18.36 14.66 5.84
C SER A 130 17.68 14.04 4.61
N GLU A 131 18.43 13.53 3.65
CA GLU A 131 17.89 12.87 2.45
C GLU A 131 17.30 11.50 2.81
N VAL A 132 17.97 10.74 3.68
CA VAL A 132 17.45 9.48 4.24
C VAL A 132 16.15 9.73 5.00
N LEU A 133 16.12 10.77 5.84
CA LEU A 133 14.92 11.14 6.60
C LEU A 133 13.77 11.60 5.69
N ASN A 134 14.07 12.33 4.60
CA ASN A 134 13.09 12.70 3.59
C ASN A 134 12.46 11.43 2.98
N LEU A 135 13.28 10.48 2.52
CA LEU A 135 12.78 9.23 1.97
C LEU A 135 11.94 8.44 2.98
N CYS A 136 12.38 8.35 4.24
CA CYS A 136 11.59 7.72 5.29
C CYS A 136 10.22 8.39 5.44
N SER A 137 10.15 9.73 5.41
CA SER A 137 8.89 10.47 5.54
C SER A 137 7.91 10.22 4.40
N GLN A 138 8.39 9.88 3.20
CA GLN A 138 7.54 9.49 2.08
C GLN A 138 6.90 8.10 2.30
N ILE A 139 7.52 7.25 3.12
CA ILE A 139 7.09 5.86 3.37
C ILE A 139 6.25 5.75 4.65
N GLU A 140 6.47 6.61 5.64
CA GLU A 140 5.73 6.56 6.91
C GLU A 140 4.24 6.89 6.74
N GLY A 141 3.38 6.04 7.29
CA GLY A 141 1.92 6.17 7.23
C GLY A 141 1.27 5.64 5.94
N VAL A 142 2.07 5.28 4.93
CA VAL A 142 1.55 4.80 3.64
C VAL A 142 1.21 3.31 3.69
N ARG A 143 0.42 2.88 2.70
CA ARG A 143 0.06 1.47 2.53
C ARG A 143 1.12 0.74 1.72
N ILE A 144 1.40 -0.49 2.12
CA ILE A 144 2.36 -1.38 1.46
C ILE A 144 1.63 -2.44 0.62
N PRO A 145 2.21 -2.93 -0.49
CA PRO A 145 3.54 -2.61 -1.02
C PRO A 145 3.61 -1.26 -1.73
N ILE A 146 4.85 -0.79 -1.94
CA ILE A 146 5.14 0.52 -2.54
C ILE A 146 5.96 0.38 -3.82
N ALA A 147 5.89 1.39 -4.68
CA ALA A 147 6.74 1.53 -5.86
C ALA A 147 7.26 2.96 -5.99
N LEU A 148 8.42 3.13 -6.61
CA LEU A 148 8.90 4.45 -7.00
C LEU A 148 8.08 4.98 -8.18
N HIS A 149 7.80 6.28 -8.19
CA HIS A 149 7.12 6.92 -9.31
C HIS A 149 7.87 6.68 -10.63
N SER A 150 9.20 6.76 -10.60
CA SER A 150 10.09 6.47 -11.73
C SER A 150 10.01 5.03 -12.24
N GLN A 151 9.60 4.07 -11.40
CA GLN A 151 9.43 2.66 -11.79
C GLN A 151 8.07 2.41 -12.45
N MET A 152 7.06 3.26 -12.22
CA MET A 152 5.74 3.12 -12.84
C MET A 152 5.65 3.76 -14.24
N ALA A 153 6.72 4.42 -14.68
CA ALA A 153 6.96 4.87 -16.05
C ALA A 153 7.65 3.75 -16.86
N VAL A 154 6.99 2.60 -17.01
CA VAL A 154 7.54 1.50 -17.81
C VAL A 154 7.40 1.84 -19.30
N GLU A 155 8.54 2.06 -19.95
CA GLU A 155 8.69 2.22 -21.41
C GLU A 155 9.22 0.94 -22.09
N ILE A 156 9.32 -0.18 -21.37
CA ILE A 156 9.80 -1.46 -21.95
C ILE A 156 8.93 -2.62 -21.46
N LEU A 157 8.05 -3.10 -22.34
CA LEU A 157 7.30 -4.33 -22.17
C LEU A 157 8.05 -5.46 -22.88
N THR A 158 8.89 -6.20 -22.15
CA THR A 158 9.49 -7.42 -22.70
C THR A 158 8.45 -8.52 -22.87
N GLN A 159 8.33 -8.99 -24.11
CA GLN A 159 7.70 -10.21 -24.63
C GLN A 159 6.78 -10.97 -23.65
N ASN A 160 5.46 -10.88 -23.75
CA ASN A 160 4.58 -11.82 -23.04
C ASN A 160 4.27 -13.02 -23.95
N GLU A 161 4.13 -14.21 -23.39
CA GLU A 161 3.60 -15.37 -24.12
C GLU A 161 2.19 -15.10 -24.66
N TYR A 162 1.37 -14.38 -23.88
CA TYR A 162 0.04 -13.99 -24.31
C TYR A 162 0.09 -12.71 -25.17
N PRO A 163 -0.47 -12.76 -26.40
CA PRO A 163 -0.61 -11.57 -27.22
C PRO A 163 -1.55 -10.57 -26.54
N SER A 164 -1.32 -9.29 -26.77
CA SER A 164 -2.27 -8.25 -26.36
C SER A 164 -3.56 -8.34 -27.17
N ILE A 165 -4.66 -7.86 -26.58
CA ILE A 165 -5.88 -7.61 -27.34
C ILE A 165 -5.59 -6.52 -28.39
N PRO A 166 -5.91 -6.73 -29.69
CA PRO A 166 -5.71 -5.70 -30.70
C PRO A 166 -6.55 -4.44 -30.42
N GLY A 167 -5.96 -3.27 -30.68
CA GLY A 167 -6.68 -1.99 -30.66
C GLY A 167 -6.90 -1.38 -29.28
N LEU A 168 -6.16 -1.79 -28.25
CA LEU A 168 -6.16 -1.08 -26.97
C LEU A 168 -5.48 0.28 -27.12
N HIS A 169 -6.17 1.34 -26.70
CA HIS A 169 -5.56 2.66 -26.54
C HIS A 169 -4.91 2.78 -25.17
N ASP A 170 -3.76 3.45 -25.13
CA ASP A 170 -3.04 3.74 -23.90
C ASP A 170 -3.83 4.69 -23.00
N GLY A 171 -3.71 4.49 -21.69
CA GLY A 171 -4.38 5.31 -20.70
C GLY A 171 -4.83 4.52 -19.48
N VAL A 172 -5.66 5.17 -18.66
CA VAL A 172 -6.30 4.56 -17.50
C VAL A 172 -7.79 4.49 -17.79
N PHE A 173 -8.38 3.31 -17.68
CA PHE A 173 -9.80 3.03 -17.99
C PHE A 173 -10.50 2.55 -16.73
N TYR A 174 -11.75 2.93 -16.55
CA TYR A 174 -12.51 2.66 -15.33
C TYR A 174 -13.90 2.14 -15.67
N ALA A 175 -14.36 1.16 -14.88
CA ALA A 175 -15.73 0.67 -14.89
C ALA A 175 -16.17 0.40 -13.45
N GLU A 176 -17.46 0.56 -13.17
CA GLU A 176 -18.04 0.25 -11.86
C GLU A 176 -19.39 -0.45 -11.99
N ALA A 177 -19.76 -1.22 -10.96
CA ALA A 177 -21.04 -1.91 -10.89
C ALA A 177 -22.19 -0.89 -10.80
N GLU A 178 -23.33 -1.24 -11.40
CA GLU A 178 -24.51 -0.37 -11.40
C GLU A 178 -25.06 -0.19 -9.98
N ASP A 179 -25.13 -1.29 -9.23
CA ASP A 179 -25.69 -1.36 -7.89
C ASP A 179 -24.66 -1.76 -6.83
N TYR A 180 -25.03 -1.51 -5.58
CA TYR A 180 -24.31 -2.07 -4.44
C TYR A 180 -24.70 -3.55 -4.26
N ASP A 181 -23.73 -4.35 -3.83
CA ASP A 181 -23.94 -5.73 -3.44
C ASP A 181 -24.70 -5.84 -2.10
N ARG A 182 -24.92 -7.09 -1.65
CA ARG A 182 -25.60 -7.38 -0.38
C ARG A 182 -24.83 -6.93 0.87
N SER A 183 -23.54 -6.65 0.72
CA SER A 183 -22.64 -6.17 1.75
C SER A 183 -22.44 -4.65 1.69
N PHE A 184 -23.26 -3.94 0.90
CA PHE A 184 -23.23 -2.50 0.70
C PHE A 184 -21.96 -1.98 0.01
N TYR A 185 -21.28 -2.82 -0.76
CA TYR A 185 -20.12 -2.42 -1.57
C TYR A 185 -20.48 -2.36 -3.05
N LYS A 186 -19.91 -1.37 -3.76
CA LYS A 186 -20.02 -1.23 -5.21
C LYS A 186 -18.66 -1.46 -5.83
N ASP A 187 -18.53 -2.56 -6.57
CA ASP A 187 -17.29 -2.95 -7.26
C ASP A 187 -16.89 -1.95 -8.32
N PHE A 188 -15.58 -1.75 -8.46
CA PHE A 188 -14.98 -1.01 -9.57
C PHE A 188 -13.68 -1.66 -10.02
N ILE A 189 -13.37 -1.50 -11.31
CA ILE A 189 -12.08 -1.85 -11.89
C ILE A 189 -11.45 -0.64 -12.52
N GLU A 190 -10.13 -0.53 -12.35
CA GLU A 190 -9.28 0.37 -13.11
C GLU A 190 -8.23 -0.46 -13.86
N ILE A 191 -8.15 -0.29 -15.18
CA ILE A 191 -7.13 -0.93 -16.03
C ILE A 191 -6.22 0.16 -16.60
N LYS A 192 -4.91 0.01 -16.41
CA LYS A 192 -3.90 0.83 -17.10
C LYS A 192 -3.40 0.09 -18.34
N VAL A 193 -3.47 0.74 -19.48
CA VAL A 193 -2.91 0.29 -20.75
C VAL A 193 -1.71 1.15 -21.12
N SER A 194 -0.63 0.52 -21.56
CA SER A 194 0.57 1.17 -22.09
C SER A 194 1.12 0.33 -23.24
N ASP A 195 1.51 0.98 -24.34
CA ASP A 195 1.94 0.31 -25.58
C ASP A 195 0.97 -0.80 -26.03
N GLY A 196 -0.34 -0.52 -25.92
CA GLY A 196 -1.40 -1.46 -26.27
C GLY A 196 -1.49 -2.71 -25.37
N ARG A 197 -0.81 -2.74 -24.23
CA ARG A 197 -0.82 -3.86 -23.26
C ARG A 197 -1.42 -3.46 -21.93
N ILE A 198 -2.11 -4.40 -21.28
CA ILE A 198 -2.59 -4.23 -19.90
C ILE A 198 -1.38 -4.33 -18.97
N VAL A 199 -1.05 -3.24 -18.28
CA VAL A 199 0.11 -3.17 -17.38
C VAL A 199 -0.27 -3.09 -15.91
N SER A 200 -1.54 -2.80 -15.60
CA SER A 200 -2.08 -2.83 -14.25
C SER A 200 -3.60 -3.04 -14.26
N VAL A 201 -4.10 -3.75 -13.27
CA VAL A 201 -5.52 -3.98 -13.02
C VAL A 201 -5.78 -3.80 -11.53
N LEU A 202 -6.54 -2.80 -11.13
CA LEU A 202 -7.01 -2.63 -9.76
C LEU A 202 -8.47 -3.02 -9.68
N TRP A 203 -8.80 -4.04 -8.88
CA TRP A 203 -10.18 -4.35 -8.50
C TRP A 203 -10.36 -4.13 -7.00
N ASP A 204 -11.35 -3.32 -6.66
CA ASP A 204 -11.76 -3.01 -5.29
C ASP A 204 -13.25 -2.63 -5.30
N ALA A 205 -13.83 -2.34 -4.14
CA ALA A 205 -15.22 -1.91 -4.04
C ALA A 205 -15.40 -0.80 -3.01
N LYS A 206 -16.17 0.23 -3.37
CA LYS A 206 -16.49 1.37 -2.50
C LYS A 206 -17.69 1.02 -1.64
N HIS A 207 -17.60 1.24 -0.33
CA HIS A 207 -18.75 1.09 0.54
C HIS A 207 -19.79 2.18 0.25
N ARG A 208 -21.06 1.90 0.52
CA ARG A 208 -22.17 2.85 0.36
C ARG A 208 -22.03 4.08 1.26
N ASP A 209 -21.51 3.86 2.46
CA ASP A 209 -21.12 4.93 3.36
C ASP A 209 -19.67 5.34 3.08
N GLU A 210 -19.45 6.61 2.75
CA GLU A 210 -18.14 7.15 2.36
C GLU A 210 -17.13 7.19 3.51
N VAL A 211 -17.57 7.07 4.76
CA VAL A 211 -16.66 6.98 5.92
C VAL A 211 -16.07 5.59 6.12
N GLU A 212 -16.72 4.56 5.56
CA GLU A 212 -16.27 3.18 5.67
C GLU A 212 -15.16 2.90 4.65
N PRO A 213 -14.20 2.04 4.99
CA PRO A 213 -13.10 1.71 4.09
C PRO A 213 -13.60 0.95 2.86
N ASN A 214 -12.83 1.00 1.77
CA ASN A 214 -13.04 0.11 0.64
C ASN A 214 -12.91 -1.37 1.04
N ARG A 215 -13.49 -2.26 0.24
CA ARG A 215 -13.55 -3.70 0.54
C ARG A 215 -12.16 -4.32 0.73
N ALA A 216 -11.15 -3.91 -0.03
CA ALA A 216 -9.78 -4.38 0.17
C ALA A 216 -9.27 -4.13 1.60
N GLN A 217 -9.44 -2.90 2.11
CA GLN A 217 -9.01 -2.52 3.47
C GLN A 217 -9.93 -3.14 4.53
N ALA A 218 -11.24 -3.19 4.28
CA ALA A 218 -12.19 -3.88 5.16
C ALA A 218 -11.83 -5.37 5.29
N SER A 219 -11.35 -6.00 4.21
CA SER A 219 -10.96 -7.40 4.19
C SER A 219 -9.69 -7.69 5.00
N VAL A 220 -8.72 -6.77 4.99
CA VAL A 220 -7.49 -6.90 5.78
C VAL A 220 -7.75 -6.70 7.28
N THR A 221 -8.61 -5.74 7.60
CA THR A 221 -9.00 -5.42 8.99
C THR A 221 -10.01 -6.41 9.59
N GLY A 222 -10.56 -7.33 8.78
CA GLY A 222 -11.61 -8.27 9.17
C GLY A 222 -13.02 -7.67 9.24
N ALA A 223 -13.20 -6.40 8.89
CA ALA A 223 -14.51 -5.76 8.76
C ALA A 223 -15.35 -6.32 7.59
N PHE A 224 -14.69 -6.93 6.59
CA PHE A 224 -15.32 -7.68 5.51
C PHE A 224 -14.74 -9.10 5.43
N SER A 225 -15.60 -10.09 5.21
CA SER A 225 -15.19 -11.49 5.05
C SER A 225 -16.05 -12.21 4.01
N LEU A 226 -15.43 -13.16 3.30
CA LEU A 226 -16.10 -14.06 2.36
C LEU A 226 -16.77 -15.26 3.04
N GLY A 227 -16.65 -15.36 4.37
CA GLY A 227 -17.15 -16.47 5.17
C GLY A 227 -16.06 -17.13 6.00
N GLU A 228 -16.43 -18.17 6.73
CA GLU A 228 -15.47 -18.94 7.54
C GLU A 228 -14.54 -19.78 6.65
N ASN A 229 -13.27 -19.87 7.03
CA ASN A 229 -12.24 -20.70 6.36
C ASN A 229 -12.00 -20.36 4.88
N GLN A 230 -12.30 -19.13 4.46
CA GLN A 230 -11.96 -18.63 3.14
C GLN A 230 -10.74 -17.69 3.24
N PRO A 231 -9.82 -17.72 2.26
CA PRO A 231 -8.81 -16.67 2.14
C PRO A 231 -9.47 -15.30 2.09
N ILE A 232 -8.82 -14.28 2.64
CA ILE A 232 -9.39 -12.93 2.65
C ILE A 232 -9.59 -12.41 1.22
N TRP A 233 -10.66 -11.64 1.02
CA TRP A 233 -11.07 -11.16 -0.30
C TRP A 233 -9.94 -10.48 -1.07
N VAL A 234 -9.17 -9.62 -0.39
CA VAL A 234 -8.10 -8.85 -1.03
C VAL A 234 -7.01 -9.74 -1.64
N ALA A 235 -6.69 -10.87 -1.01
CA ALA A 235 -5.65 -11.77 -1.51
C ALA A 235 -6.11 -12.50 -2.78
N GLN A 236 -7.37 -12.94 -2.79
CA GLN A 236 -7.98 -13.54 -3.97
C GLN A 236 -8.12 -12.52 -5.11
N ALA A 237 -8.50 -11.27 -4.78
CA ALA A 237 -8.60 -10.19 -5.75
C ALA A 237 -7.24 -9.88 -6.40
N TYR A 238 -6.14 -9.85 -5.63
CA TYR A 238 -4.81 -9.69 -6.21
C TYR A 238 -4.40 -10.83 -7.13
N ALA A 239 -4.70 -12.07 -6.75
CA ALA A 239 -4.33 -13.24 -7.53
C ALA A 239 -4.97 -13.18 -8.92
N ILE A 240 -6.27 -12.84 -9.01
CA ILE A 240 -6.95 -12.72 -10.30
C ILE A 240 -6.53 -11.47 -11.09
N GLN A 241 -6.28 -10.33 -10.43
CA GLN A 241 -5.72 -9.13 -11.09
C GLN A 241 -4.37 -9.43 -11.73
N LYS A 242 -3.48 -10.10 -10.99
CA LYS A 242 -2.17 -10.54 -11.50
C LYS A 242 -2.34 -11.47 -12.69
N LYS A 243 -3.26 -12.43 -12.61
CA LYS A 243 -3.49 -13.34 -13.74
C LYS A 243 -3.99 -12.58 -14.97
N LEU A 244 -4.88 -11.60 -14.84
CA LEU A 244 -5.35 -10.82 -15.99
C LEU A 244 -4.21 -10.03 -16.66
N VAL A 245 -3.28 -9.48 -15.88
CA VAL A 245 -2.06 -8.85 -16.43
C VAL A 245 -1.19 -9.89 -17.16
N GLU A 246 -1.12 -11.13 -16.67
CA GLU A 246 -0.38 -12.20 -17.35
C GLU A 246 -1.05 -12.63 -18.66
N VAL A 247 -2.36 -12.90 -18.65
CA VAL A 247 -3.06 -13.48 -19.81
C VAL A 247 -3.56 -12.46 -20.82
N GLN A 248 -3.52 -11.16 -20.48
CA GLN A 248 -3.90 -10.02 -21.32
C GLN A 248 -5.36 -10.00 -21.83
N ASP A 249 -6.18 -10.98 -21.43
CA ASP A 249 -7.55 -11.15 -21.91
C ASP A 249 -8.44 -11.81 -20.82
N PRO A 250 -9.55 -11.18 -20.38
CA PRO A 250 -10.46 -11.73 -19.39
C PRO A 250 -11.00 -13.12 -19.76
N ASP A 251 -11.16 -13.44 -21.05
CA ASP A 251 -11.66 -14.76 -21.49
C ASP A 251 -10.68 -15.88 -21.13
N LYS A 252 -9.38 -15.56 -21.03
CA LYS A 252 -8.33 -16.50 -20.66
C LYS A 252 -8.27 -16.80 -19.16
N LEU A 253 -9.05 -16.09 -18.35
CA LEU A 253 -9.27 -16.45 -16.95
C LEU A 253 -10.20 -17.66 -16.79
N ALA A 254 -10.87 -18.08 -17.87
CA ALA A 254 -11.76 -19.24 -17.91
C ALA A 254 -12.77 -19.26 -16.73
N VAL A 255 -13.44 -18.13 -16.52
CA VAL A 255 -14.47 -18.00 -15.48
C VAL A 255 -15.65 -18.91 -15.83
N LYS A 256 -16.02 -19.76 -14.89
CA LYS A 256 -17.11 -20.72 -15.00
C LYS A 256 -18.45 -20.04 -14.75
N SER A 257 -19.54 -20.70 -15.13
CA SER A 257 -20.90 -20.18 -14.91
C SER A 257 -21.29 -20.07 -13.42
N ASP A 258 -20.58 -20.75 -12.53
CA ASP A 258 -20.72 -20.61 -11.08
C ASP A 258 -19.92 -19.43 -10.49
N GLY A 259 -19.22 -18.68 -11.35
CA GLY A 259 -18.42 -17.52 -10.98
C GLY A 259 -17.01 -17.82 -10.51
N THR A 260 -16.58 -19.08 -10.49
CA THR A 260 -15.21 -19.45 -10.08
C THR A 260 -14.26 -19.59 -11.25
N THR A 261 -12.95 -19.67 -10.99
CA THR A 261 -11.93 -20.01 -11.98
C THR A 261 -11.02 -21.11 -11.43
N GLU A 262 -10.56 -21.99 -12.31
CA GLU A 262 -9.55 -23.01 -11.97
C GLU A 262 -8.14 -22.66 -12.46
N ILE A 263 -8.01 -21.52 -13.15
CA ILE A 263 -6.76 -21.05 -13.75
C ILE A 263 -5.95 -20.21 -12.76
N VAL A 264 -6.60 -19.71 -11.70
CA VAL A 264 -5.99 -18.84 -10.69
C VAL A 264 -5.97 -19.54 -9.34
N ASP A 265 -4.79 -20.00 -8.93
CA ASP A 265 -4.59 -20.63 -7.63
C ASP A 265 -5.00 -19.67 -6.49
N GLY A 266 -5.71 -20.22 -5.50
CA GLY A 266 -6.15 -19.49 -4.30
C GLY A 266 -7.39 -18.61 -4.50
N VAL A 267 -7.96 -18.54 -5.71
CA VAL A 267 -9.22 -17.83 -5.96
C VAL A 267 -10.40 -18.80 -5.92
N VAL A 268 -11.24 -18.63 -4.91
CA VAL A 268 -12.41 -19.47 -4.63
C VAL A 268 -13.71 -18.66 -4.48
N MET A 269 -13.61 -17.32 -4.55
CA MET A 269 -14.75 -16.40 -4.58
C MET A 269 -15.38 -16.27 -5.97
N ASP A 270 -16.60 -15.73 -6.03
CA ASP A 270 -17.22 -15.31 -7.28
C ASP A 270 -16.43 -14.14 -7.90
N VAL A 271 -16.03 -14.31 -9.15
CA VAL A 271 -15.27 -13.34 -9.95
C VAL A 271 -16.02 -12.90 -11.21
N ASN A 272 -17.33 -13.16 -11.31
CA ASN A 272 -18.14 -12.72 -12.44
C ASN A 272 -18.12 -11.20 -12.57
N MET A 273 -18.30 -10.49 -11.44
CA MET A 273 -18.24 -9.03 -11.42
C MET A 273 -16.87 -8.51 -11.86
N PHE A 274 -15.79 -9.20 -11.49
CA PHE A 274 -14.44 -8.85 -11.95
C PHE A 274 -14.31 -8.99 -13.47
N TYR A 275 -14.78 -10.11 -14.03
CA TYR A 275 -14.77 -10.35 -15.47
C TYR A 275 -15.57 -9.28 -16.22
N GLU A 276 -16.82 -9.03 -15.82
CA GLU A 276 -17.71 -8.07 -16.47
C GLU A 276 -17.12 -6.65 -16.47
N LEU A 277 -16.56 -6.21 -15.33
CA LEU A 277 -15.93 -4.89 -15.21
C LEU A 277 -14.64 -4.79 -16.02
N SER A 278 -13.87 -5.88 -16.14
CA SER A 278 -12.64 -5.93 -16.92
C SER A 278 -12.95 -5.80 -18.42
N VAL A 279 -13.96 -6.53 -18.90
CA VAL A 279 -14.46 -6.40 -20.28
C VAL A 279 -14.89 -4.97 -20.56
N ARG A 280 -15.65 -4.33 -19.66
CA ARG A 280 -16.04 -2.92 -19.83
C ARG A 280 -14.86 -1.97 -19.86
N CYS A 281 -13.83 -2.16 -19.04
CA CYS A 281 -12.61 -1.34 -19.10
C CYS A 281 -11.85 -1.52 -20.43
N ILE A 282 -11.78 -2.75 -20.94
CA ILE A 282 -11.17 -3.06 -22.23
C ILE A 282 -11.95 -2.43 -23.39
N ASP A 283 -13.28 -2.47 -23.35
CA ASP A 283 -14.12 -1.81 -24.35
C ASP A 283 -13.99 -0.28 -24.30
N ASN A 284 -13.89 0.28 -23.09
CA ASN A 284 -13.56 1.69 -22.88
C ASN A 284 -12.17 2.02 -23.48
N SER A 285 -11.18 1.14 -23.31
CA SER A 285 -9.86 1.30 -23.93
C SER A 285 -9.94 1.29 -25.46
N LYS A 286 -10.59 0.29 -26.05
CA LYS A 286 -10.81 0.22 -27.51
C LYS A 286 -11.54 1.44 -28.07
N SER A 287 -12.43 2.02 -27.26
CA SER A 287 -13.20 3.21 -27.63
C SER A 287 -12.53 4.53 -27.26
N ASN A 288 -11.33 4.48 -26.66
CA ASN A 288 -10.60 5.63 -26.12
C ASN A 288 -11.45 6.51 -25.17
N ILE A 289 -12.15 5.86 -24.24
CA ILE A 289 -12.95 6.49 -23.18
C ILE A 289 -12.18 6.36 -21.86
N PRO A 290 -11.19 7.25 -21.59
CA PRO A 290 -10.39 7.15 -20.37
C PRO A 290 -11.25 7.40 -19.13
N LYS A 291 -10.74 6.94 -17.98
CA LYS A 291 -11.27 7.25 -16.66
C LYS A 291 -11.46 8.77 -16.54
N PRO A 292 -12.64 9.25 -16.09
CA PRO A 292 -12.85 10.68 -15.86
C PRO A 292 -11.84 11.21 -14.84
N THR A 293 -10.95 12.10 -15.28
CA THR A 293 -10.06 12.83 -14.37
C THR A 293 -10.90 13.83 -13.57
N ALA A 294 -10.80 13.80 -12.24
CA ALA A 294 -11.39 14.85 -11.42
C ALA A 294 -10.85 16.20 -11.89
N THR A 295 -11.72 17.03 -12.49
CA THR A 295 -11.37 18.42 -12.81
C THR A 295 -11.03 19.12 -11.50
N PRO A 296 -9.89 19.83 -11.37
CA PRO A 296 -9.61 20.59 -10.15
C PRO A 296 -10.77 21.55 -9.92
N SER A 297 -11.47 21.36 -8.80
CA SER A 297 -12.49 22.30 -8.33
C SER A 297 -11.85 23.69 -8.26
N PRO A 298 -12.47 24.75 -8.81
CA PRO A 298 -11.92 26.09 -8.71
C PRO A 298 -11.73 26.42 -7.23
N THR A 299 -10.47 26.69 -6.87
CA THR A 299 -10.08 27.23 -5.57
C THR A 299 -11.07 28.31 -5.16
N PRO A 300 -11.75 28.21 -4.00
CA PRO A 300 -12.57 29.30 -3.51
C PRO A 300 -11.68 30.54 -3.41
N GLY A 301 -11.98 31.55 -4.22
CA GLY A 301 -11.30 32.84 -4.15
C GLY A 301 -11.31 33.37 -2.71
N PRO A 302 -10.29 34.13 -2.30
CA PRO A 302 -10.12 34.53 -0.91
C PRO A 302 -11.40 35.17 -0.37
N SER A 303 -11.96 34.52 0.66
CA SER A 303 -13.11 34.99 1.41
C SER A 303 -12.81 36.39 1.96
N ALA A 304 -13.58 37.38 1.53
CA ALA A 304 -13.47 38.74 2.03
C ALA A 304 -13.71 38.75 3.55
N THR A 305 -12.71 39.19 4.30
CA THR A 305 -12.78 39.42 5.74
C THR A 305 -13.96 40.34 6.08
N PRO A 306 -14.82 39.99 7.06
CA PRO A 306 -15.91 40.87 7.46
C PRO A 306 -15.34 42.12 8.16
N ALA A 307 -15.65 43.28 7.60
CA ALA A 307 -15.26 44.58 8.13
C ALA A 307 -15.86 44.81 9.53
N ARG A 308 -14.97 45.14 10.47
CA ARG A 308 -15.27 45.53 11.85
C ARG A 308 -16.19 46.75 11.89
N ALA A 309 -17.33 46.63 12.58
CA ALA A 309 -18.25 47.74 12.82
C ALA A 309 -17.59 48.88 13.61
N LYS A 310 -17.72 50.11 13.12
CA LYS A 310 -17.34 51.35 13.82
C LYS A 310 -18.60 51.97 14.45
N PRO A 311 -18.55 52.45 15.71
CA PRO A 311 -19.75 52.86 16.43
C PRO A 311 -20.31 54.21 15.98
N THR A 312 -21.65 54.26 15.95
CA THR A 312 -22.54 55.38 15.66
C THR A 312 -22.39 56.52 16.66
N VAL A 313 -22.29 57.77 16.17
CA VAL A 313 -22.48 58.99 16.98
C VAL A 313 -23.57 59.84 16.32
N THR A 314 -24.57 60.19 17.13
CA THR A 314 -25.79 60.96 16.84
C THR A 314 -25.50 62.46 16.57
N PRO A 315 -26.18 63.14 15.62
CA PRO A 315 -26.05 64.59 15.37
C PRO A 315 -27.16 65.41 16.06
N PRO A 316 -26.96 66.73 16.31
CA PRO A 316 -27.80 67.76 15.67
C PRO A 316 -27.09 69.16 15.51
N PRO A 317 -27.75 70.28 15.12
CA PRO A 317 -28.45 70.55 13.85
C PRO A 317 -28.07 71.93 13.19
N GLY A 318 -28.16 72.05 11.84
CA GLY A 318 -28.41 73.27 11.02
C GLY A 318 -27.40 74.44 11.04
N PRO A 319 -27.37 75.38 10.05
CA PRO A 319 -28.36 75.71 9.01
C PRO A 319 -27.83 75.75 7.54
N SER A 320 -28.77 75.92 6.59
CA SER A 320 -28.62 76.28 5.15
C SER A 320 -28.43 77.82 4.98
N PRO A 321 -28.26 78.48 3.79
CA PRO A 321 -28.25 78.04 2.38
C PRO A 321 -27.20 78.76 1.45
N SER A 322 -27.33 78.55 0.11
CA SER A 322 -26.83 79.35 -1.04
C SER A 322 -25.36 79.14 -1.49
N ASP A 323 -24.95 79.16 -2.76
CA ASP A 323 -25.60 79.52 -4.04
C ASP A 323 -24.77 79.02 -5.25
N THR A 324 -25.43 78.88 -6.41
CA THR A 324 -24.94 79.03 -7.82
C THR A 324 -23.73 78.25 -8.39
N GLY A 325 -23.91 77.72 -9.61
CA GLY A 325 -22.81 77.57 -10.57
C GLY A 325 -22.98 76.45 -11.61
N VAL A 326 -23.44 76.82 -12.80
CA VAL A 326 -23.72 75.97 -13.98
C VAL A 326 -22.50 75.85 -14.92
N ASN A 327 -22.46 74.74 -15.68
CA ASN A 327 -21.75 74.43 -16.95
C ASN A 327 -20.40 73.69 -16.92
N GLY A 328 -20.33 72.64 -17.76
CA GLY A 328 -19.07 72.14 -18.34
C GLY A 328 -19.03 70.65 -18.68
N GLU A 329 -19.77 70.25 -19.71
CA GLU A 329 -19.54 69.17 -20.70
C GLU A 329 -18.33 68.19 -20.60
N THR A 330 -18.64 66.92 -20.93
CA THR A 330 -17.84 65.92 -21.68
C THR A 330 -16.62 65.32 -20.94
N SER A 331 -16.56 64.01 -20.66
CA SER A 331 -16.17 62.96 -21.62
C SER A 331 -16.25 61.57 -20.96
N ILE A 332 -16.74 60.58 -21.70
CA ILE A 332 -16.63 59.15 -21.41
C ILE A 332 -15.28 58.65 -21.95
N PRO A 333 -14.50 57.85 -21.20
CA PRO A 333 -13.52 56.96 -21.80
C PRO A 333 -13.91 55.49 -21.65
N THR A 334 -14.11 54.89 -22.81
CA THR A 334 -14.12 53.47 -23.14
C THR A 334 -12.81 52.80 -22.69
N LEU A 335 -12.88 51.64 -22.05
CA LEU A 335 -11.73 50.76 -21.79
C LEU A 335 -11.48 49.85 -23.00
N THR A 336 -10.28 49.95 -23.54
CA THR A 336 -9.75 49.14 -24.66
C THR A 336 -9.29 47.76 -24.15
N PRO A 337 -9.48 46.66 -24.91
CA PRO A 337 -9.04 45.32 -24.52
C PRO A 337 -7.52 45.09 -24.73
N SER A 338 -6.91 44.34 -23.81
CA SER A 338 -5.49 43.91 -23.85
C SER A 338 -5.32 42.63 -24.69
N PRO A 339 -4.25 42.48 -25.49
CA PRO A 339 -4.08 41.36 -26.43
C PRO A 339 -3.63 40.05 -25.77
N SER A 340 -4.14 38.95 -26.32
CA SER A 340 -3.81 37.54 -26.07
C SER A 340 -2.47 37.16 -26.72
N PRO A 341 -1.59 36.36 -26.09
CA PRO A 341 -0.43 35.77 -26.76
C PRO A 341 -0.83 34.54 -27.61
N SER A 342 -0.28 34.49 -28.82
CA SER A 342 -0.41 33.41 -29.82
C SER A 342 0.70 32.35 -29.64
N PRO A 343 0.46 31.06 -29.95
CA PRO A 343 1.44 29.98 -29.78
C PRO A 343 2.54 29.95 -30.85
N THR A 344 3.73 29.52 -30.43
CA THR A 344 4.94 29.24 -31.24
C THR A 344 4.80 27.87 -31.94
N PRO A 345 5.23 27.71 -33.21
CA PRO A 345 5.14 26.42 -33.92
C PRO A 345 6.23 25.43 -33.47
N THR A 346 5.83 24.19 -33.15
CA THR A 346 6.73 23.06 -32.86
C THR A 346 7.08 22.32 -34.15
N VAL A 347 8.37 22.02 -34.32
CA VAL A 347 8.98 21.33 -35.46
C VAL A 347 8.64 19.84 -35.45
N THR A 348 8.20 19.31 -36.60
CA THR A 348 7.95 17.89 -36.88
C THR A 348 9.26 17.11 -37.00
N PRO A 349 9.47 15.99 -36.28
CA PRO A 349 10.58 15.08 -36.55
C PRO A 349 10.29 14.14 -37.74
N THR A 350 11.30 13.98 -38.59
CA THR A 350 11.35 13.10 -39.77
C THR A 350 11.34 11.61 -39.37
N PRO A 351 10.64 10.71 -40.09
CA PRO A 351 10.60 9.28 -39.78
C PRO A 351 11.91 8.57 -40.15
N VAL A 352 12.36 7.68 -39.27
CA VAL A 352 13.46 6.71 -39.51
C VAL A 352 12.85 5.44 -40.15
N PRO A 353 13.47 4.81 -41.16
CA PRO A 353 12.91 3.63 -41.83
C PRO A 353 12.94 2.37 -40.95
N ASN A 354 11.82 1.65 -40.92
CA ASN A 354 11.66 0.34 -40.27
C ASN A 354 12.33 -0.75 -41.14
N PRO A 355 13.13 -1.69 -40.59
CA PRO A 355 13.59 -2.85 -41.35
C PRO A 355 12.46 -3.88 -41.48
N ASP A 356 12.32 -4.42 -42.69
CA ASP A 356 11.35 -5.45 -43.10
C ASP A 356 11.30 -6.62 -42.12
N PHE A 357 10.11 -6.90 -41.57
CA PHE A 357 9.80 -8.20 -40.96
C PHE A 357 8.95 -9.01 -41.92
N ASP A 358 9.56 -10.12 -42.33
CA ASP A 358 9.07 -11.14 -43.25
C ASP A 358 7.80 -11.83 -42.72
N ASP A 359 6.80 -11.86 -43.58
CA ASP A 359 5.47 -12.41 -43.37
C ASP A 359 5.55 -13.93 -43.60
N SER A 360 5.70 -14.71 -42.52
CA SER A 360 5.52 -16.16 -42.57
C SER A 360 4.61 -16.66 -41.46
N VAL A 361 3.33 -16.76 -41.83
CA VAL A 361 2.32 -17.59 -41.18
C VAL A 361 2.79 -19.05 -41.19
N ILE A 362 3.04 -19.61 -40.00
CA ILE A 362 2.91 -21.05 -39.75
C ILE A 362 2.07 -21.22 -38.50
N GLY A 363 0.83 -21.65 -38.69
CA GLY A 363 -0.06 -22.04 -37.60
C GLY A 363 0.28 -23.45 -37.14
N ASN A 364 0.37 -23.64 -35.82
CA ASN A 364 0.31 -24.95 -35.19
C ASN A 364 -0.69 -24.85 -34.02
N GLU A 365 -1.84 -25.51 -34.19
CA GLU A 365 -2.67 -26.00 -33.10
C GLU A 365 -1.90 -27.09 -32.35
N ASP A 366 -1.34 -26.81 -31.17
CA ASP A 366 -1.24 -27.81 -30.10
C ASP A 366 -0.95 -27.12 -28.76
N GLY A 367 -1.76 -27.44 -27.75
CA GLY A 367 -1.74 -26.81 -26.43
C GLY A 367 -0.63 -27.36 -25.53
N VAL A 368 0.63 -27.23 -25.95
CA VAL A 368 1.80 -27.60 -25.15
C VAL A 368 2.67 -26.38 -24.94
N VAL A 369 2.57 -25.79 -23.74
CA VAL A 369 3.47 -24.74 -23.26
C VAL A 369 4.80 -25.37 -22.89
N GLU A 370 5.89 -25.00 -23.58
CA GLU A 370 7.23 -25.38 -23.14
C GLU A 370 7.62 -24.61 -21.86
N PRO A 371 8.10 -25.26 -20.78
CA PRO A 371 8.49 -24.56 -19.57
C PRO A 371 9.87 -23.94 -19.78
N GLY A 372 9.91 -22.75 -20.37
CA GLY A 372 11.17 -22.11 -20.73
C GLY A 372 11.00 -20.65 -21.13
N ARG A 373 11.01 -19.77 -20.13
CA ARG A 373 10.81 -18.31 -20.16
C ARG A 373 9.35 -17.86 -20.27
N ASN A 374 8.67 -17.82 -19.13
CA ASN A 374 7.58 -16.87 -18.91
C ASN A 374 8.22 -15.50 -18.72
N PRO A 375 8.08 -14.52 -19.62
CA PRO A 375 8.56 -13.18 -19.34
C PRO A 375 7.40 -12.53 -18.60
N ILE A 376 7.56 -12.49 -17.28
CA ILE A 376 6.59 -11.98 -16.34
C ILE A 376 6.40 -10.48 -16.67
N LEU A 377 5.17 -10.06 -16.96
CA LEU A 377 4.81 -8.66 -17.23
C LEU A 377 4.79 -7.80 -15.94
N THR A 378 5.65 -8.11 -14.97
CA THR A 378 5.68 -7.46 -13.65
C THR A 378 7.09 -6.98 -13.35
N ASP A 379 7.32 -5.69 -13.47
CA ASP A 379 8.58 -5.08 -13.02
C ASP A 379 8.29 -3.91 -12.08
N ASN A 380 7.75 -4.21 -10.90
CA ASN A 380 8.36 -3.56 -9.74
C ASN A 380 9.66 -4.33 -9.43
N ILE A 381 10.67 -3.65 -8.89
CA ILE A 381 12.02 -4.17 -8.62
C ILE A 381 12.04 -5.47 -7.78
N ASP A 382 10.90 -5.82 -7.17
CA ASP A 382 10.70 -6.92 -6.24
C ASP A 382 9.77 -8.04 -6.76
N GLY A 383 9.39 -8.03 -8.05
CA GLY A 383 8.53 -9.07 -8.64
C GLY A 383 7.06 -9.02 -8.19
N LEU A 384 6.62 -7.87 -7.66
CA LEU A 384 5.22 -7.58 -7.36
C LEU A 384 4.52 -6.99 -8.59
N PRO A 385 3.30 -7.45 -8.93
CA PRO A 385 2.53 -6.84 -10.01
C PRO A 385 2.12 -5.41 -9.62
N PHE A 386 2.08 -4.50 -10.59
CA PHE A 386 1.67 -3.11 -10.33
C PHE A 386 0.25 -2.99 -9.75
N SER A 387 -0.61 -3.98 -9.99
CA SER A 387 -1.95 -4.09 -9.40
C SER A 387 -1.94 -4.23 -7.87
N GLU A 388 -0.88 -4.83 -7.31
CA GLU A 388 -0.74 -5.03 -5.88
C GLU A 388 -0.14 -3.81 -5.17
N ILE A 389 0.46 -2.88 -5.92
CA ILE A 389 1.06 -1.65 -5.38
C ILE A 389 -0.02 -0.73 -4.80
N ARG A 390 0.17 -0.33 -3.54
CA ARG A 390 -0.81 0.47 -2.78
C ARG A 390 -0.42 1.92 -2.61
N THR A 391 0.85 2.27 -2.72
CA THR A 391 1.29 3.65 -2.70
C THR A 391 2.49 3.86 -3.61
N GLN A 392 2.47 4.98 -4.33
CA GLN A 392 3.62 5.49 -5.07
C GLN A 392 4.36 6.49 -4.19
N ILE A 393 5.69 6.40 -4.20
CA ILE A 393 6.57 7.38 -3.56
C ILE A 393 7.50 8.00 -4.61
N GLU A 394 7.96 9.22 -4.39
CA GLU A 394 8.84 9.91 -5.35
C GLU A 394 10.25 9.30 -5.36
N GLY A 395 10.74 8.92 -4.18
CA GLY A 395 12.14 8.53 -3.99
C GLY A 395 13.06 9.74 -3.85
N LEU A 396 14.36 9.50 -4.02
CA LEU A 396 15.42 10.50 -3.99
C LEU A 396 16.08 10.58 -5.37
N GLU A 397 16.13 11.78 -5.94
CA GLU A 397 16.81 12.01 -7.23
C GLU A 397 18.33 11.83 -7.14
N LYS A 398 18.92 12.20 -5.99
CA LYS A 398 20.37 12.17 -5.78
C LYS A 398 20.90 10.82 -5.35
N ASP A 399 20.07 9.97 -4.74
CA ASP A 399 20.39 8.59 -4.38
C ASP A 399 19.24 7.65 -4.80
N PRO A 400 19.10 7.39 -6.11
CA PRO A 400 18.07 6.50 -6.62
C PRO A 400 18.26 5.05 -6.13
N ASP A 401 19.49 4.65 -5.79
CA ASP A 401 19.78 3.29 -5.36
C ASP A 401 19.39 3.04 -3.90
N LEU A 402 19.51 4.04 -3.02
CA LEU A 402 18.91 3.99 -1.68
C LEU A 402 17.38 3.91 -1.79
N SER A 403 16.80 4.69 -2.69
CA SER A 403 15.34 4.69 -2.94
C SER A 403 14.85 3.30 -3.35
N LYS A 404 15.55 2.64 -4.28
CA LYS A 404 15.28 1.26 -4.71
C LYS A 404 15.38 0.27 -3.55
N GLN A 405 16.45 0.32 -2.76
CA GLN A 405 16.66 -0.63 -1.68
C GLN A 405 15.69 -0.44 -0.51
N MET A 406 15.32 0.80 -0.16
CA MET A 406 14.29 1.04 0.84
C MET A 406 12.91 0.54 0.37
N THR A 407 12.56 0.81 -0.90
CA THR A 407 11.34 0.28 -1.54
C THR A 407 11.33 -1.25 -1.48
N ARG A 408 12.44 -1.89 -1.88
CA ARG A 408 12.65 -3.33 -1.78
C ARG A 408 12.49 -3.89 -0.38
N SER A 409 13.10 -3.23 0.60
CA SER A 409 12.98 -3.64 2.00
C SER A 409 11.52 -3.64 2.45
N VAL A 410 10.75 -2.61 2.08
CA VAL A 410 9.32 -2.54 2.39
C VAL A 410 8.54 -3.66 1.72
N ASN A 411 8.83 -3.97 0.46
CA ASN A 411 8.11 -5.00 -0.30
C ASN A 411 8.46 -6.41 0.15
N LEU A 412 9.70 -6.66 0.61
CA LEU A 412 10.09 -7.89 1.29
C LEU A 412 9.35 -8.07 2.62
N ALA A 413 9.18 -6.98 3.39
CA ALA A 413 8.37 -6.99 4.62
C ALA A 413 6.92 -7.39 4.31
N TYR A 414 6.34 -6.79 3.28
CA TYR A 414 5.00 -7.08 2.81
C TYR A 414 4.82 -8.55 2.41
N ALA A 415 5.73 -9.09 1.60
CA ALA A 415 5.69 -10.48 1.17
C ALA A 415 5.72 -11.47 2.36
N PHE A 416 6.60 -11.21 3.33
CA PHE A 416 6.67 -11.99 4.57
C PHE A 416 5.38 -11.89 5.40
N LEU A 417 4.89 -10.67 5.64
CA LEU A 417 3.68 -10.44 6.44
C LEU A 417 2.44 -11.09 5.83
N ARG A 418 2.32 -11.08 4.50
CA ARG A 418 1.21 -11.72 3.78
C ARG A 418 1.12 -13.22 4.08
N GLU A 419 2.27 -13.90 4.12
CA GLU A 419 2.35 -15.32 4.47
C GLU A 419 2.11 -15.54 5.96
N TYR A 420 2.76 -14.76 6.81
CA TYR A 420 2.64 -14.86 8.27
C TYR A 420 1.20 -14.66 8.75
N LEU A 421 0.50 -13.66 8.20
CA LEU A 421 -0.89 -13.34 8.49
C LEU A 421 -1.89 -14.24 7.74
N LYS A 422 -1.41 -15.19 6.92
CA LYS A 422 -2.22 -16.13 6.15
C LYS A 422 -3.24 -15.46 5.25
N TRP A 423 -2.85 -14.39 4.57
CA TRP A 423 -3.78 -13.71 3.67
C TRP A 423 -4.22 -14.60 2.49
N GLY A 424 -3.43 -15.61 2.11
CA GLY A 424 -3.73 -16.51 0.99
C GLY A 424 -3.52 -18.00 1.28
N ALA A 425 -3.76 -18.47 2.51
CA ALA A 425 -3.62 -19.89 2.88
C ALA A 425 -4.97 -20.57 3.12
#